data_AF-A0A558R4R8-F1
#
_entry.id   AF-A0A558R4R8-F1
#
_cell.length_a   1.000
_cell.length_b   1.000
_cell.length_c   1.000
_cell.angle_alpha   90.00
_cell.angle_beta   90.00
_cell.angle_gamma   90.00
#
_symmetry.space_group_name_H-M   'P 1'
#
loop_
_entity.id
_entity.type
_entity.pdbx_description
1 polymer ?
#
loop_
_entity_poly.entity_id
_entity_poly.type
_entity_poly.pdbx_seq_one_letter_code
_entity_poly.pdbx_strand_id
1 'polypeptide(L)'
;MAGEVCRWTTQAQALSAFADFTGKTQSASHIKPLHWYVACRLVLEGGFDPDDITPRPPFRVERRSGRPPVLHYDEARAGGGERTILGGLKTKNVDVVVTRDGIGPVLAVSCKGVTGAFRNLTNRMEETIGECTNLHITYPALVLGYLVLLRANRQAEELLEGVGEAAGTEPEKVLAANDLALTAGGDPVAGIMRFHNALRELVGRRGIRNDVSRYEAIGFGMVEMKPGARGGLLDHYPEDDSVLRIERFFGTLYLRYDERFVTSAPDLASKTRRLEWAADSPALKIAGLDYEGRSVPVVPLQEAES
;
A
#
# COMPACT_ATOMS: atom_id res chain seq x y z
N MET A 1 -16.10 -20.12 1.80
CA MET A 1 -15.64 -18.90 1.11
C MET A 1 -14.62 -18.19 1.99
N ALA A 2 -13.35 -18.59 1.95
CA ALA A 2 -12.32 -18.10 2.88
C ALA A 2 -11.46 -16.96 2.33
N GLY A 3 -11.81 -16.36 1.18
CA GLY A 3 -10.93 -15.46 0.42
C GLY A 3 -11.24 -13.96 0.47
N GLU A 4 -12.26 -13.52 1.21
CA GLU A 4 -12.77 -12.13 1.12
C GLU A 4 -12.47 -11.24 2.34
N VAL A 5 -11.95 -11.80 3.42
CA VAL A 5 -11.77 -11.12 4.69
C VAL A 5 -10.31 -10.70 4.87
N CYS A 6 -10.08 -9.49 5.39
CA CYS A 6 -8.74 -8.96 5.65
C CYS A 6 -7.95 -9.86 6.62
N ARG A 7 -6.66 -10.05 6.36
CA ARG A 7 -5.77 -10.84 7.22
C ARG A 7 -4.54 -10.04 7.61
N TRP A 8 -3.88 -10.46 8.69
CA TRP A 8 -2.54 -9.97 8.96
C TRP A 8 -1.63 -10.38 7.79
N THR A 9 -0.94 -9.42 7.20
CA THR A 9 -0.09 -9.63 6.03
C THR A 9 1.06 -8.63 6.08
N THR A 10 2.28 -9.15 6.00
CA THR A 10 3.53 -8.37 5.89
C THR A 10 3.78 -7.95 4.44
N GLN A 11 4.71 -7.02 4.21
CA GLN A 11 5.10 -6.62 2.86
C GLN A 11 5.64 -7.84 2.10
N ALA A 12 6.54 -8.60 2.70
CA ALA A 12 7.12 -9.79 2.09
C ALA A 12 6.05 -10.81 1.66
N GLN A 13 5.05 -11.06 2.51
CA GLN A 13 3.94 -11.96 2.17
C GLN A 13 3.08 -11.41 1.03
N ALA A 14 2.78 -10.10 1.03
CA ALA A 14 2.01 -9.48 -0.04
C ALA A 14 2.73 -9.54 -1.39
N LEU A 15 4.04 -9.28 -1.40
CA LEU A 15 4.87 -9.31 -2.60
C LEU A 15 5.05 -10.74 -3.13
N SER A 16 5.31 -11.71 -2.26
CA SER A 16 5.37 -13.14 -2.63
C SER A 16 4.04 -13.60 -3.23
N ALA A 17 2.90 -13.30 -2.59
CA ALA A 17 1.60 -13.67 -3.14
C ALA A 17 1.33 -13.02 -4.51
N PHE A 18 1.76 -11.78 -4.71
CA PHE A 18 1.67 -11.12 -6.01
C PHE A 18 2.61 -11.76 -7.05
N ALA A 19 3.81 -12.20 -6.68
CA ALA A 19 4.73 -12.88 -7.59
C ALA A 19 4.22 -14.28 -7.96
N ASP A 20 3.70 -15.03 -7.01
CA ASP A 20 3.32 -16.45 -7.18
C ASP A 20 1.95 -16.65 -7.82
N PHE A 21 1.16 -15.58 -7.97
CA PHE A 21 -0.16 -15.68 -8.56
C PHE A 21 -0.14 -16.14 -10.04
N THR A 22 -0.82 -17.22 -10.37
CA THR A 22 -0.94 -17.76 -11.75
C THR A 22 -2.37 -17.72 -12.29
N GLY A 23 -3.34 -17.23 -11.50
CA GLY A 23 -4.75 -17.17 -11.86
C GLY A 23 -5.11 -16.04 -12.84
N LYS A 24 -6.42 -15.84 -13.05
CA LYS A 24 -6.95 -14.70 -13.82
C LYS A 24 -6.92 -13.42 -12.97
N THR A 25 -6.45 -12.32 -13.54
CA THR A 25 -6.31 -11.02 -12.84
C THR A 25 -7.60 -10.20 -12.74
N GLN A 26 -8.70 -10.64 -13.36
CA GLN A 26 -9.96 -9.89 -13.43
C GLN A 26 -10.64 -9.71 -12.06
N SER A 27 -10.39 -10.61 -11.11
CA SER A 27 -10.95 -10.56 -9.74
C SER A 27 -10.11 -9.76 -8.74
N ALA A 28 -9.01 -9.13 -9.19
CA ALA A 28 -8.00 -8.49 -8.33
C ALA A 28 -7.37 -9.41 -7.26
N SER A 29 -7.60 -10.73 -7.32
CA SER A 29 -7.10 -11.69 -6.33
C SER A 29 -5.57 -11.68 -6.22
N HIS A 30 -4.87 -11.32 -7.29
CA HIS A 30 -3.41 -11.18 -7.32
C HIS A 30 -2.87 -10.05 -6.46
N ILE A 31 -3.70 -9.06 -6.10
CA ILE A 31 -3.26 -7.86 -5.36
C ILE A 31 -3.96 -7.70 -4.00
N LYS A 32 -4.97 -8.52 -3.68
CA LYS A 32 -5.68 -8.46 -2.38
C LYS A 32 -4.78 -8.53 -1.14
N PRO A 33 -3.72 -9.37 -1.10
CA PRO A 33 -2.76 -9.36 0.01
C PRO A 33 -2.10 -7.99 0.24
N LEU A 34 -1.90 -7.20 -0.82
CA LEU A 34 -1.39 -5.83 -0.70
C LEU A 34 -2.41 -4.91 -0.02
N HIS A 35 -3.71 -5.10 -0.29
CA HIS A 35 -4.77 -4.32 0.36
C HIS A 35 -4.77 -4.61 1.87
N TRP A 36 -4.58 -5.88 2.24
CA TRP A 36 -4.52 -6.31 3.64
C TRP A 36 -3.28 -5.76 4.35
N TYR A 37 -2.12 -5.78 3.68
CA TYR A 37 -0.90 -5.15 4.17
C TYR A 37 -1.12 -3.66 4.46
N VAL A 38 -1.69 -2.92 3.50
CA VAL A 38 -2.00 -1.49 3.67
C VAL A 38 -2.97 -1.28 4.84
N ALA A 39 -4.08 -2.02 4.90
CA ALA A 39 -5.08 -1.88 5.97
C ALA A 39 -4.48 -2.17 7.37
N CYS A 40 -3.64 -3.19 7.50
CA CYS A 40 -2.98 -3.50 8.77
C CYS A 40 -1.94 -2.45 9.17
N ARG A 41 -1.15 -1.97 8.22
CA ARG A 41 -0.12 -0.95 8.45
C ARG A 41 -0.74 0.40 8.86
N LEU A 42 -1.90 0.76 8.30
CA LEU A 42 -2.68 1.92 8.76
C LEU A 42 -3.10 1.83 10.24
N VAL A 43 -3.32 0.64 10.79
CA VAL A 43 -3.57 0.49 12.24
C VAL A 43 -2.28 0.58 13.03
N LEU A 44 -1.31 -0.28 12.72
CA LEU A 44 -0.13 -0.48 13.54
C LEU A 44 0.81 0.72 13.52
N GLU A 45 1.20 1.20 12.33
CA GLU A 45 2.05 2.40 12.15
C GLU A 45 1.20 3.68 12.05
N GLY A 46 0.05 3.59 11.38
CA GLY A 46 -0.81 4.75 11.17
C GLY A 46 -1.56 5.19 12.42
N GLY A 47 -1.80 4.32 13.41
CA GLY A 47 -2.58 4.67 14.60
C GLY A 47 -4.06 4.94 14.31
N PHE A 48 -4.59 4.45 13.19
CA PHE A 48 -6.01 4.53 12.89
C PHE A 48 -6.77 3.43 13.64
N ASP A 49 -8.00 3.73 14.08
CA ASP A 49 -8.84 2.70 14.69
C ASP A 49 -9.23 1.67 13.63
N PRO A 50 -9.07 0.36 13.87
CA PRO A 50 -9.48 -0.67 12.91
C PRO A 50 -10.94 -0.56 12.49
N ASP A 51 -11.84 -0.07 13.35
CA ASP A 51 -13.27 0.09 13.03
C ASP A 51 -13.53 1.21 12.00
N ASP A 52 -12.58 2.13 11.80
CA ASP A 52 -12.67 3.21 10.81
C ASP A 52 -12.17 2.78 9.42
N ILE A 53 -11.61 1.57 9.28
CA ILE A 53 -10.94 1.11 8.07
C ILE A 53 -11.80 0.10 7.33
N THR A 54 -11.91 0.25 6.01
CA THR A 54 -12.45 -0.74 5.09
C THR A 54 -11.36 -1.18 4.10
N PRO A 55 -11.11 -2.48 3.88
CA PRO A 55 -11.65 -3.60 4.65
C PRO A 55 -11.16 -3.56 6.11
N ARG A 56 -11.98 -4.05 7.04
CA ARG A 56 -11.67 -3.97 8.48
C ARG A 56 -10.50 -4.92 8.82
N PRO A 57 -9.34 -4.43 9.28
CA PRO A 57 -8.20 -5.28 9.63
C PRO A 57 -8.45 -6.07 10.94
N PRO A 58 -7.74 -7.19 11.17
CA PRO A 58 -7.96 -8.14 12.26
C PRO A 58 -7.42 -7.65 13.62
N PHE A 59 -7.84 -6.46 14.04
CA PHE A 59 -7.41 -5.89 15.32
C PHE A 59 -8.60 -5.46 16.19
N ARG A 60 -8.37 -5.51 17.51
CA ARG A 60 -9.29 -5.01 18.53
C ARG A 60 -8.54 -4.03 19.44
N VAL A 61 -9.18 -2.89 19.71
CA VAL A 61 -8.65 -1.86 20.61
C VAL A 61 -9.29 -2.00 21.98
N GLU A 62 -8.47 -2.12 23.02
CA GLU A 62 -8.89 -2.05 24.42
C GLU A 62 -8.55 -0.67 24.98
N ARG A 63 -9.58 0.10 25.32
CA ARG A 63 -9.43 1.46 25.86
C ARG A 63 -9.49 1.45 27.38
N ARG A 64 -8.58 2.17 28.03
CA ARG A 64 -8.53 2.35 29.49
C ARG A 64 -8.42 3.84 29.80
N SER A 65 -9.19 4.31 30.79
CA SER A 65 -9.19 5.73 31.16
C SER A 65 -7.79 6.19 31.57
N GLY A 66 -7.34 7.33 31.05
CA GLY A 66 -6.05 7.94 31.36
C GLY A 66 -4.82 7.14 30.91
N ARG A 67 -4.98 6.10 30.09
CA ARG A 67 -3.86 5.29 29.56
C ARG A 67 -3.93 5.16 28.05
N PRO A 68 -2.78 4.96 27.38
CA PRO A 68 -2.76 4.62 25.96
C PRO A 68 -3.59 3.34 25.70
N PRO A 69 -4.34 3.28 24.59
CA PRO A 69 -5.09 2.08 24.22
C PRO A 69 -4.14 0.90 23.94
N VAL A 70 -4.57 -0.30 24.34
CA VAL A 70 -3.85 -1.55 24.09
C VAL A 70 -4.40 -2.19 22.82
N LEU A 71 -3.52 -2.51 21.88
CA LEU A 71 -3.90 -3.12 20.60
C LEU A 71 -3.70 -4.64 20.63
N HIS A 72 -4.75 -5.38 20.28
CA HIS A 72 -4.76 -6.84 20.22
C HIS A 72 -5.00 -7.33 18.80
N TYR A 73 -4.31 -8.41 18.40
CA TYR A 73 -4.67 -9.17 17.21
C TYR A 73 -5.92 -10.02 17.49
N ASP A 74 -6.90 -9.95 16.61
CA ASP A 74 -8.18 -10.64 16.74
C ASP A 74 -8.77 -10.92 15.35
N GLU A 75 -8.47 -12.11 14.82
CA GLU A 75 -8.90 -12.54 13.49
C GLU A 75 -10.43 -12.58 13.34
N ALA A 76 -11.16 -12.85 14.42
CA ALA A 76 -12.62 -12.91 14.40
C ALA A 76 -13.27 -11.54 14.14
N ARG A 77 -12.50 -10.45 14.29
CA ARG A 77 -12.98 -9.09 14.04
C ARG A 77 -12.68 -8.61 12.61
N ALA A 78 -11.98 -9.41 11.81
CA ALA A 78 -11.67 -9.02 10.45
C ALA A 78 -12.92 -8.89 9.57
N GLY A 79 -12.90 -7.92 8.67
CA GLY A 79 -13.94 -7.68 7.68
C GLY A 79 -13.39 -7.70 6.26
N GLY A 80 -14.27 -7.92 5.30
CA GLY A 80 -13.96 -7.87 3.87
C GLY A 80 -14.44 -6.61 3.18
N GLY A 81 -14.37 -6.64 1.86
CA GLY A 81 -15.00 -5.64 0.99
C GLY A 81 -14.11 -4.47 0.58
N GLU A 82 -14.73 -3.57 -0.17
CA GLU A 82 -14.19 -2.29 -0.65
C GLU A 82 -15.19 -1.20 -0.27
N ARG A 83 -14.74 0.05 -0.21
CA ARG A 83 -15.64 1.17 0.07
C ARG A 83 -16.05 1.83 -1.24
N THR A 84 -17.34 1.85 -1.53
CA THR A 84 -17.90 2.70 -2.60
C THR A 84 -17.93 4.15 -2.10
N ILE A 85 -17.19 5.02 -2.77
CA ILE A 85 -17.14 6.45 -2.52
C ILE A 85 -17.79 7.19 -3.69
N LEU A 86 -18.65 8.18 -3.39
CA LEU A 86 -19.17 9.10 -4.40
C LEU A 86 -18.06 10.07 -4.86
N GLY A 87 -17.51 9.90 -6.05
CA GLY A 87 -16.64 10.91 -6.66
C GLY A 87 -17.43 12.00 -7.41
N GLY A 88 -16.73 13.00 -7.93
CA GLY A 88 -17.34 14.19 -8.53
C GLY A 88 -17.98 13.91 -9.89
N LEU A 89 -17.51 12.87 -10.58
CA LEU A 89 -18.01 12.43 -11.88
C LEU A 89 -18.76 11.10 -11.77
N LYS A 90 -18.26 10.17 -10.95
CA LYS A 90 -18.86 8.84 -10.76
C LYS A 90 -18.49 8.24 -9.41
N THR A 91 -19.25 7.24 -8.99
CA THR A 91 -18.87 6.41 -7.85
C THR A 91 -17.61 5.61 -8.15
N LYS A 92 -16.81 5.36 -7.11
CA LYS A 92 -15.58 4.58 -7.19
C LYS A 92 -15.49 3.62 -6.01
N ASN A 93 -15.18 2.37 -6.29
CA ASN A 93 -14.75 1.43 -5.26
C ASN A 93 -13.27 1.64 -5.01
N VAL A 94 -12.92 1.97 -3.76
CA VAL A 94 -11.53 2.19 -3.34
C VAL A 94 -11.11 1.07 -2.41
N ASP A 95 -9.86 0.62 -2.60
CA ASP A 95 -9.35 -0.64 -2.07
C ASP A 95 -9.18 -0.63 -0.56
N VAL A 96 -8.63 0.47 -0.01
CA VAL A 96 -8.51 0.71 1.43
C VAL A 96 -8.93 2.13 1.76
N VAL A 97 -9.83 2.31 2.72
CA VAL A 97 -10.37 3.63 3.08
C VAL A 97 -10.49 3.76 4.59
N VAL A 98 -9.99 4.88 5.12
CA VAL A 98 -10.25 5.35 6.49
C VAL A 98 -11.41 6.35 6.43
N THR A 99 -12.49 6.06 7.14
CA THR A 99 -13.65 6.94 7.28
C THR A 99 -13.79 7.37 8.73
N ARG A 100 -13.99 8.67 8.97
CA ARG A 100 -14.30 9.19 10.31
C ARG A 100 -15.76 9.59 10.39
N ASP A 101 -16.44 9.16 11.45
CA ASP A 101 -17.83 9.53 11.67
C ASP A 101 -18.00 11.06 11.77
N GLY A 102 -19.05 11.57 11.11
CA GLY A 102 -19.31 13.00 10.98
C GLY A 102 -18.34 13.80 10.11
N ILE A 103 -17.31 13.17 9.50
CA ILE A 103 -16.35 13.84 8.60
C ILE A 103 -16.39 13.22 7.19
N GLY A 104 -16.45 11.89 7.11
CA GLY A 104 -16.41 11.15 5.83
C GLY A 104 -15.04 10.51 5.57
N PRO A 105 -14.70 10.19 4.31
CA PRO A 105 -13.42 9.59 3.96
C PRO A 105 -12.29 10.60 4.16
N VAL A 106 -11.29 10.23 4.94
CA VAL A 106 -10.18 11.13 5.32
C VAL A 106 -8.84 10.66 4.76
N LEU A 107 -8.69 9.36 4.54
CA LEU A 107 -7.55 8.76 3.87
C LEU A 107 -8.04 7.59 3.02
N ALA A 108 -7.51 7.46 1.81
CA ALA A 108 -7.79 6.32 0.95
C ALA A 108 -6.53 5.88 0.20
N VAL A 109 -6.43 4.59 -0.07
CA VAL A 109 -5.33 4.00 -0.83
C VAL A 109 -5.90 3.08 -1.89
N SER A 110 -5.56 3.36 -3.14
CA SER A 110 -5.82 2.47 -4.28
C SER A 110 -4.60 1.60 -4.53
N CYS A 111 -4.80 0.30 -4.71
CA CYS A 111 -3.75 -0.69 -4.93
C CYS A 111 -3.88 -1.29 -6.33
N LYS A 112 -2.76 -1.37 -7.06
CA LYS A 112 -2.76 -1.95 -8.41
C LYS A 112 -1.61 -2.91 -8.60
N GLY A 113 -1.93 -4.10 -9.11
CA GLY A 113 -0.94 -5.09 -9.54
C GLY A 113 -1.01 -5.29 -11.05
N VAL A 114 0.14 -5.25 -11.72
CA VAL A 114 0.28 -5.52 -13.16
C VAL A 114 1.26 -6.67 -13.34
N THR A 115 0.74 -7.84 -13.71
CA THR A 115 1.53 -9.07 -13.88
C THR A 115 2.16 -9.19 -15.28
N GLY A 116 1.67 -8.40 -16.25
CA GLY A 116 2.11 -8.35 -17.65
C GLY A 116 1.26 -7.36 -18.46
N ALA A 117 1.27 -7.50 -19.79
CA ALA A 117 0.60 -6.65 -20.76
C ALA A 117 0.97 -5.16 -20.64
N PHE A 118 2.27 -4.86 -20.61
CA PHE A 118 2.79 -3.50 -20.37
C PHE A 118 2.49 -2.50 -21.49
N ARG A 119 2.09 -2.99 -22.68
CA ARG A 119 1.54 -2.11 -23.73
C ARG A 119 0.33 -1.28 -23.27
N ASN A 120 -0.37 -1.73 -22.24
CA ASN A 120 -1.57 -1.07 -21.71
C ASN A 120 -1.27 -0.08 -20.56
N LEU A 121 0.01 0.18 -20.23
CA LEU A 121 0.36 1.08 -19.13
C LEU A 121 -0.16 2.52 -19.33
N THR A 122 -0.25 2.99 -20.58
CA THR A 122 -0.84 4.31 -20.89
C THR A 122 -2.31 4.39 -20.48
N ASN A 123 -3.12 3.38 -20.83
CA ASN A 123 -4.53 3.35 -20.42
C ASN A 123 -4.66 3.30 -18.90
N ARG A 124 -3.75 2.59 -18.22
CA ARG A 124 -3.72 2.55 -16.75
C ARG A 124 -3.38 3.90 -16.14
N MET A 125 -2.45 4.64 -16.74
CA MET A 125 -2.12 6.00 -16.33
C MET A 125 -3.36 6.92 -16.44
N GLU A 126 -4.10 6.86 -17.55
CA GLU A 126 -5.35 7.64 -17.71
C GLU A 126 -6.40 7.29 -16.65
N GLU A 127 -6.57 5.99 -16.34
CA GLU A 127 -7.45 5.53 -15.25
C GLU A 127 -7.03 6.12 -13.90
N THR A 128 -5.73 6.14 -13.60
CA THR A 128 -5.15 6.70 -12.37
C THR A 128 -5.39 8.21 -12.26
N ILE A 129 -5.19 8.97 -13.34
CA ILE A 129 -5.48 10.41 -13.39
C ILE A 129 -6.97 10.68 -13.15
N GLY A 130 -7.83 9.89 -13.80
CA GLY A 130 -9.27 10.00 -13.63
C GLY A 130 -9.72 9.72 -12.20
N GLU A 131 -9.07 8.79 -11.50
CA GLU A 131 -9.41 8.43 -10.13
C GLU A 131 -9.11 9.56 -9.13
N CYS A 132 -7.88 10.08 -9.08
CA CYS A 132 -7.55 11.16 -8.14
C CYS A 132 -8.37 12.42 -8.39
N THR A 133 -8.55 12.78 -9.66
CA THR A 133 -9.41 13.90 -10.06
C THR A 133 -10.83 13.69 -9.54
N ASN A 134 -11.42 12.52 -9.81
CA ASN A 134 -12.79 12.21 -9.41
C ASN A 134 -12.97 12.27 -7.90
N LEU A 135 -12.04 11.74 -7.11
CA LEU A 135 -12.15 11.71 -5.65
C LEU A 135 -11.89 13.08 -5.01
N HIS A 136 -10.88 13.82 -5.47
CA HIS A 136 -10.54 15.13 -4.90
C HIS A 136 -11.57 16.22 -5.22
N ILE A 137 -12.32 16.11 -6.32
CA ILE A 137 -13.44 17.02 -6.60
C ILE A 137 -14.49 16.93 -5.49
N THR A 138 -14.87 15.72 -5.06
CA THR A 138 -15.87 15.55 -3.99
C THR A 138 -15.27 15.74 -2.60
N TYR A 139 -14.05 15.25 -2.38
CA TYR A 139 -13.39 15.29 -1.07
C TYR A 139 -12.03 16.02 -1.19
N PRO A 140 -12.01 17.36 -1.24
CA PRO A 140 -10.76 18.11 -1.41
C PRO A 140 -9.72 17.87 -0.30
N ALA A 141 -10.18 17.53 0.90
CA ALA A 141 -9.32 17.24 2.05
C ALA A 141 -8.80 15.79 2.10
N LEU A 142 -9.39 14.86 1.33
CA LEU A 142 -9.00 13.45 1.30
C LEU A 142 -7.50 13.33 1.02
N VAL A 143 -6.81 12.54 1.84
CA VAL A 143 -5.44 12.12 1.56
C VAL A 143 -5.51 10.85 0.73
N LEU A 144 -5.04 10.91 -0.51
CA LEU A 144 -5.14 9.81 -1.47
C LEU A 144 -3.76 9.26 -1.80
N GLY A 145 -3.60 7.95 -1.57
CA GLY A 145 -2.43 7.17 -1.96
C GLY A 145 -2.70 6.26 -3.15
N TYR A 146 -1.68 6.05 -3.98
CA TYR A 146 -1.69 5.02 -5.02
C TYR A 146 -0.48 4.11 -4.88
N LEU A 147 -0.71 2.82 -4.65
CA LEU A 147 0.35 1.81 -4.55
C LEU A 147 0.27 0.90 -5.78
N VAL A 148 1.32 0.89 -6.60
CA VAL A 148 1.37 0.09 -7.83
C VAL A 148 2.56 -0.84 -7.85
N LEU A 149 2.30 -2.11 -8.17
CA LEU A 149 3.30 -3.16 -8.33
C LEU A 149 3.31 -3.69 -9.77
N LEU A 150 4.51 -3.80 -10.34
CA LEU A 150 4.76 -4.46 -11.62
C LEU A 150 5.62 -5.70 -11.37
N ARG A 151 5.40 -6.79 -12.11
CA ARG A 151 6.36 -7.90 -12.11
C ARG A 151 7.58 -7.55 -12.95
N ALA A 152 8.77 -7.81 -12.43
CA ALA A 152 10.05 -7.63 -13.11
C ALA A 152 10.34 -8.81 -14.06
N ASN A 153 9.44 -9.04 -15.02
CA ASN A 153 9.58 -10.11 -16.01
C ASN A 153 10.78 -9.86 -16.94
N ARG A 154 11.57 -10.91 -17.19
CA ARG A 154 12.75 -10.94 -18.08
C ARG A 154 12.56 -11.98 -19.17
N GLN A 155 13.42 -11.97 -20.17
CA GLN A 155 13.41 -12.97 -21.23
C GLN A 155 13.82 -14.34 -20.66
N ALA A 156 13.26 -15.43 -21.18
CA ALA A 156 13.40 -16.78 -20.62
C ALA A 156 14.86 -17.27 -20.54
N GLU A 157 15.72 -16.84 -21.47
CA GLU A 157 17.14 -17.22 -21.50
C GLU A 157 17.91 -16.73 -20.26
N GLU A 158 17.58 -15.56 -19.72
CA GLU A 158 18.20 -15.02 -18.49
C GLU A 158 17.70 -15.68 -17.19
N LEU A 159 16.55 -16.35 -17.23
CA LEU A 159 16.06 -17.12 -16.09
C LEU A 159 16.84 -18.44 -15.95
N LEU A 160 17.30 -19.00 -17.07
CA LEU A 160 18.04 -20.27 -17.14
C LEU A 160 19.52 -20.11 -16.78
N GLU A 161 20.15 -18.98 -17.08
CA GLU A 161 21.55 -18.70 -16.70
C GLU A 161 21.80 -18.68 -15.18
N GLY A 162 20.75 -18.62 -14.35
CA GLY A 162 20.84 -18.70 -12.89
C GLY A 162 20.59 -20.09 -12.29
N VAL A 163 20.19 -21.07 -13.09
CA VAL A 163 19.83 -22.42 -12.61
C VAL A 163 20.79 -23.41 -13.25
N GLY A 164 21.81 -23.82 -12.51
CA GLY A 164 22.69 -24.92 -12.92
C GLY A 164 21.86 -26.13 -13.34
N GLU A 165 22.29 -26.79 -14.43
CA GLU A 165 21.64 -27.89 -15.15
C GLU A 165 20.98 -28.96 -14.25
N ALA A 166 19.76 -28.69 -13.76
CA ALA A 166 18.99 -29.68 -13.01
C ALA A 166 17.51 -29.30 -12.90
N ALA A 167 16.78 -29.37 -14.01
CA ALA A 167 15.39 -29.82 -14.02
C ALA A 167 14.87 -29.92 -15.46
N GLY A 168 14.61 -31.15 -15.91
CA GLY A 168 13.73 -31.35 -17.05
C GLY A 168 12.33 -30.86 -16.67
N THR A 169 11.93 -29.73 -17.25
CA THR A 169 10.58 -29.19 -17.10
C THR A 169 10.16 -28.56 -18.41
N GLU A 170 8.86 -28.70 -18.72
CA GLU A 170 8.20 -28.28 -19.95
C GLU A 170 8.65 -26.91 -20.49
N PRO A 171 8.61 -26.68 -21.82
CA PRO A 171 9.06 -25.42 -22.41
C PRO A 171 8.36 -24.25 -21.74
N GLU A 172 9.11 -23.48 -20.95
CA GLU A 172 8.65 -22.24 -20.35
C GLU A 172 8.10 -21.37 -21.48
N LYS A 173 6.84 -20.94 -21.34
CA LYS A 173 6.18 -20.09 -22.33
C LYS A 173 7.07 -18.89 -22.61
N VAL A 174 7.54 -18.78 -23.86
CA VAL A 174 8.18 -17.58 -24.37
C VAL A 174 7.26 -16.40 -24.07
N LEU A 175 7.68 -15.54 -23.14
CA LEU A 175 6.95 -14.34 -22.82
C LEU A 175 6.85 -13.48 -24.07
N ALA A 176 5.65 -12.96 -24.36
CA ALA A 176 5.50 -12.00 -25.43
C ALA A 176 6.36 -10.76 -25.11
N ALA A 177 6.95 -10.12 -26.11
CA ALA A 177 7.78 -8.92 -25.91
C ALA A 177 7.07 -7.81 -25.09
N ASN A 178 5.73 -7.77 -25.17
CA ASN A 178 4.89 -6.83 -24.42
C ASN A 178 4.71 -7.16 -22.93
N ASP A 179 5.19 -8.30 -22.47
CA ASP A 179 5.16 -8.75 -21.08
C ASP A 179 6.53 -8.63 -20.40
N LEU A 180 7.57 -8.18 -21.11
CA LEU A 180 8.90 -7.93 -20.57
C LEU A 180 8.96 -6.58 -19.87
N ALA A 181 9.46 -6.60 -18.63
CA ALA A 181 9.63 -5.42 -17.81
C ALA A 181 11.06 -4.89 -17.85
N LEU A 182 12.03 -5.79 -18.03
CA LEU A 182 13.45 -5.48 -18.02
C LEU A 182 14.09 -5.90 -19.34
N THR A 183 15.11 -5.16 -19.73
CA THR A 183 16.04 -5.51 -20.82
C THR A 183 17.03 -6.57 -20.33
N ALA A 184 17.82 -7.12 -21.25
CA ALA A 184 18.88 -8.08 -20.90
C ALA A 184 19.98 -7.51 -19.99
N GLY A 185 20.17 -6.18 -20.00
CA GLY A 185 21.05 -5.50 -19.05
C GLY A 185 20.49 -5.38 -17.63
N GLY A 186 19.22 -5.78 -17.40
CA GLY A 186 18.54 -5.62 -16.12
C GLY A 186 17.87 -4.26 -15.92
N ASP A 187 17.95 -3.36 -16.91
CA ASP A 187 17.30 -2.04 -16.88
C ASP A 187 15.83 -2.11 -17.27
N PRO A 188 14.95 -1.28 -16.69
CA PRO A 188 13.55 -1.19 -17.10
C PRO A 188 13.38 -0.81 -18.57
N VAL A 189 12.46 -1.50 -19.25
CA VAL A 189 12.14 -1.20 -20.65
C VAL A 189 11.51 0.19 -20.78
N ALA A 190 11.62 0.79 -21.97
CA ALA A 190 11.15 2.16 -22.23
C ALA A 190 9.67 2.41 -21.86
N GLY A 191 8.82 1.39 -21.96
CA GLY A 191 7.41 1.47 -21.52
C GLY A 191 7.26 1.68 -20.02
N ILE A 192 8.08 1.00 -19.21
CA ILE A 192 8.10 1.17 -17.75
C ILE A 192 8.70 2.51 -17.38
N MET A 193 9.77 2.95 -18.05
CA MET A 193 10.36 4.27 -17.81
C MET A 193 9.37 5.41 -18.08
N ARG A 194 8.59 5.34 -19.18
CA ARG A 194 7.53 6.31 -19.45
C ARG A 194 6.45 6.31 -18.38
N PHE A 195 6.03 5.13 -17.93
CA PHE A 195 5.05 5.00 -16.86
C PHE A 195 5.56 5.57 -15.53
N HIS A 196 6.80 5.28 -15.15
CA HIS A 196 7.47 5.88 -13.99
C HIS A 196 7.49 7.40 -14.08
N ASN A 197 7.95 7.97 -15.20
CA ASN A 197 8.00 9.42 -15.37
C ASN A 197 6.61 10.07 -15.27
N ALA A 198 5.57 9.42 -15.81
CA ALA A 198 4.20 9.88 -15.64
C ALA A 198 3.77 9.85 -14.17
N LEU A 199 4.06 8.78 -13.42
CA LEU A 199 3.74 8.71 -11.99
C LEU A 199 4.47 9.79 -11.18
N ARG A 200 5.70 10.16 -11.56
CA ARG A 200 6.44 11.27 -10.91
C ARG A 200 5.71 12.62 -11.06
N GLU A 201 5.02 12.85 -12.17
CA GLU A 201 4.23 14.08 -12.37
C GLU A 201 2.89 14.06 -11.63
N LEU A 202 2.38 12.86 -11.31
CA LEU A 202 1.09 12.67 -10.63
C LEU A 202 1.18 12.64 -9.11
N VAL A 203 2.39 12.66 -8.52
CA VAL A 203 2.58 12.60 -7.07
C VAL A 203 2.86 13.98 -6.46
N GLY A 204 2.66 14.10 -5.15
CA GLY A 204 3.10 15.25 -4.37
C GLY A 204 2.06 16.34 -4.20
N ARG A 205 0.77 16.02 -4.26
CA ARG A 205 -0.30 16.96 -3.85
C ARG A 205 -0.11 17.33 -2.37
N ARG A 206 0.07 18.63 -2.09
CA ARG A 206 0.32 19.12 -0.71
C ARG A 206 -0.95 19.68 -0.07
N GLY A 207 -1.50 20.74 -0.64
CA GLY A 207 -2.67 21.43 -0.12
C GLY A 207 -3.99 21.07 -0.83
N ILE A 208 -5.10 21.41 -0.18
CA ILE A 208 -6.45 21.13 -0.69
C ILE A 208 -6.80 21.91 -1.97
N ARG A 209 -6.11 23.04 -2.21
CA ARG A 209 -6.28 23.91 -3.40
C ARG A 209 -5.30 23.60 -4.53
N ASN A 210 -4.37 22.67 -4.32
CA ASN A 210 -3.48 22.21 -5.38
C ASN A 210 -4.26 21.36 -6.39
N ASP A 211 -3.63 21.07 -7.53
CA ASP A 211 -4.19 20.26 -8.61
C ASP A 211 -4.84 18.98 -8.07
N VAL A 212 -6.14 18.82 -8.37
CA VAL A 212 -6.96 17.67 -7.98
C VAL A 212 -6.52 16.38 -8.69
N SER A 213 -5.80 16.51 -9.80
CA SER A 213 -5.29 15.42 -10.65
C SER A 213 -3.99 14.81 -10.14
N ARG A 214 -3.62 15.07 -8.88
CA ARG A 214 -2.42 14.54 -8.23
C ARG A 214 -2.78 13.78 -6.95
N TYR A 215 -1.99 12.75 -6.66
CA TYR A 215 -2.00 12.01 -5.41
C TYR A 215 -1.07 12.67 -4.40
N GLU A 216 -1.36 12.50 -3.11
CA GLU A 216 -0.47 12.89 -2.02
C GLU A 216 0.79 12.03 -2.02
N ALA A 217 0.64 10.72 -2.21
CA ALA A 217 1.72 9.76 -2.28
C ALA A 217 1.46 8.71 -3.36
N ILE A 218 2.50 8.32 -4.07
CA ILE A 218 2.51 7.17 -4.97
C ILE A 218 3.67 6.29 -4.57
N GLY A 219 3.40 5.02 -4.30
CA GLY A 219 4.43 3.99 -4.10
C GLY A 219 4.48 3.11 -5.33
N PHE A 220 5.65 2.96 -5.93
CA PHE A 220 5.86 2.14 -7.11
C PHE A 220 6.94 1.10 -6.84
N GLY A 221 6.62 -0.17 -7.05
CA GLY A 221 7.56 -1.28 -6.90
C GLY A 221 7.58 -2.18 -8.14
N MET A 222 8.77 -2.67 -8.47
CA MET A 222 8.94 -3.82 -9.35
C MET A 222 9.25 -5.04 -8.48
N VAL A 223 8.53 -6.14 -8.69
CA VAL A 223 8.63 -7.36 -7.89
C VAL A 223 9.44 -8.39 -8.63
N GLU A 224 10.47 -8.92 -7.98
CA GLU A 224 11.37 -9.89 -8.58
C GLU A 224 10.67 -11.21 -8.90
N MET A 225 11.05 -11.75 -10.06
CA MET A 225 10.50 -12.99 -10.62
C MET A 225 11.55 -14.10 -10.72
N LYS A 226 12.85 -13.77 -10.57
CA LYS A 226 13.95 -14.72 -10.62
C LYS A 226 13.88 -15.73 -9.47
N PRO A 227 14.20 -17.02 -9.69
CA PRO A 227 14.38 -17.99 -8.60
C PRO A 227 15.37 -17.45 -7.55
N GLY A 228 15.08 -17.65 -6.26
CA GLY A 228 15.89 -17.16 -5.14
C GLY A 228 15.63 -15.72 -4.68
N ALA A 229 15.21 -14.82 -5.58
CA ALA A 229 14.81 -13.44 -5.25
C ALA A 229 13.30 -13.18 -5.42
N ARG A 230 12.56 -14.19 -5.87
CA ARG A 230 11.13 -14.10 -6.19
C ARG A 230 10.31 -13.54 -5.03
N GLY A 231 9.47 -12.56 -5.31
CA GLY A 231 8.65 -11.90 -4.29
C GLY A 231 9.38 -10.83 -3.47
N GLY A 232 10.66 -10.56 -3.75
CA GLY A 232 11.35 -9.35 -3.30
C GLY A 232 11.00 -8.12 -4.16
N LEU A 233 11.30 -6.93 -3.67
CA LEU A 233 11.34 -5.74 -4.53
C LEU A 233 12.65 -5.75 -5.32
N LEU A 234 12.64 -5.14 -6.51
CA LEU A 234 13.83 -4.90 -7.30
C LEU A 234 14.64 -3.77 -6.63
N ASP A 235 15.80 -4.11 -6.08
CA ASP A 235 16.55 -3.22 -5.18
C ASP A 235 16.92 -1.87 -5.82
N HIS A 236 17.33 -1.88 -7.10
CA HIS A 236 17.80 -0.69 -7.82
C HIS A 236 16.70 0.10 -8.52
N TYR A 237 15.41 -0.26 -8.36
CA TYR A 237 14.33 0.45 -9.03
C TYR A 237 13.00 0.49 -8.27
N PRO A 238 12.39 1.69 -8.05
CA PRO A 238 12.90 3.01 -8.44
C PRO A 238 14.22 3.37 -7.75
N GLU A 239 14.99 4.28 -8.35
CA GLU A 239 16.23 4.83 -7.76
C GLU A 239 15.99 5.34 -6.32
N ASP A 240 17.02 5.27 -5.47
CA ASP A 240 16.91 5.55 -4.02
C ASP A 240 16.40 6.96 -3.69
N ASP A 241 16.67 7.93 -4.56
CA ASP A 241 16.22 9.31 -4.40
C ASP A 241 14.78 9.54 -4.91
N SER A 242 14.21 8.58 -5.63
CA SER A 242 12.89 8.68 -6.24
C SER A 242 11.80 8.94 -5.20
N VAL A 243 10.90 9.86 -5.54
CA VAL A 243 9.70 10.16 -4.74
C VAL A 243 8.69 9.02 -4.74
N LEU A 244 8.86 8.02 -5.63
CA LEU A 244 7.95 6.87 -5.75
C LEU A 244 8.36 5.66 -4.92
N ARG A 245 9.46 5.75 -4.16
CA ARG A 245 9.92 4.68 -3.26
C ARG A 245 8.81 4.31 -2.26
N ILE A 246 8.48 3.02 -2.16
CA ILE A 246 7.42 2.50 -1.28
C ILE A 246 7.70 2.86 0.18
N GLU A 247 8.98 2.93 0.56
CA GLU A 247 9.43 3.29 1.91
C GLU A 247 8.95 4.69 2.33
N ARG A 248 8.78 5.61 1.38
CA ARG A 248 8.33 6.98 1.64
C ARG A 248 6.80 7.13 1.64
N PHE A 249 6.09 6.10 1.16
CA PHE A 249 4.66 6.17 0.88
C PHE A 249 3.83 6.47 2.14
N PHE A 250 3.92 5.62 3.16
CA PHE A 250 3.12 5.74 4.38
C PHE A 250 3.47 7.00 5.18
N GLY A 251 4.75 7.30 5.35
CA GLY A 251 5.20 8.53 6.01
C GLY A 251 4.61 9.79 5.36
N THR A 252 4.55 9.82 4.02
CA THR A 252 3.93 10.94 3.29
C THR A 252 2.42 11.01 3.53
N LEU A 253 1.71 9.87 3.51
CA LEU A 253 0.27 9.84 3.78
C LEU A 253 -0.04 10.35 5.20
N TYR A 254 0.70 9.88 6.20
CA TYR A 254 0.49 10.28 7.58
C TYR A 254 0.79 11.76 7.80
N LEU A 255 1.87 12.27 7.21
CA LEU A 255 2.19 13.69 7.26
C LEU A 255 1.05 14.54 6.69
N ARG A 256 0.56 14.21 5.49
CA ARG A 256 -0.54 14.97 4.86
C ARG A 256 -1.85 14.85 5.64
N TYR A 257 -2.09 13.69 6.26
CA TYR A 257 -3.23 13.51 7.15
C TYR A 257 -3.15 14.43 8.37
N ASP A 258 -2.02 14.41 9.08
CA ASP A 258 -1.82 15.20 10.30
C ASP A 258 -1.86 16.71 10.00
N GLU A 259 -1.28 17.15 8.88
CA GLU A 259 -1.35 18.54 8.43
C GLU A 259 -2.80 18.99 8.23
N ARG A 260 -3.63 18.18 7.57
CA ARG A 260 -5.01 18.57 7.17
C ARG A 260 -6.01 18.43 8.29
N PHE A 261 -6.00 17.30 8.99
CA PHE A 261 -7.07 16.93 9.89
C PHE A 261 -6.74 17.18 11.36
N VAL A 262 -5.46 17.36 11.71
CA VAL A 262 -5.05 17.57 13.11
C VAL A 262 -4.51 18.99 13.32
N THR A 263 -3.57 19.41 12.48
CA THR A 263 -2.87 20.69 12.65
C THR A 263 -3.69 21.86 12.11
N SER A 264 -4.21 21.75 10.88
CA SER A 264 -4.99 22.82 10.23
C SER A 264 -6.45 22.87 10.68
N ALA A 265 -6.92 21.87 11.43
CA ALA A 265 -8.30 21.74 11.89
C ALA A 265 -8.36 21.39 13.40
N PRO A 266 -7.91 22.30 14.29
CA PRO A 266 -7.78 22.01 15.71
C PRO A 266 -9.09 21.60 16.39
N ASP A 267 -10.23 22.14 15.93
CA ASP A 267 -11.56 21.80 16.45
C ASP A 267 -11.96 20.33 16.17
N LEU A 268 -11.36 19.73 15.14
CA LEU A 268 -11.57 18.31 14.81
C LEU A 268 -10.52 17.39 15.43
N ALA A 269 -9.42 17.94 15.98
CA ALA A 269 -8.26 17.17 16.43
C ALA A 269 -8.62 16.11 17.48
N SER A 270 -9.62 16.35 18.33
CA SER A 270 -10.09 15.38 19.32
C SER A 270 -10.66 14.10 18.69
N LYS A 271 -11.17 14.18 17.45
CA LYS A 271 -11.74 13.05 16.70
C LYS A 271 -10.78 12.48 15.65
N THR A 272 -9.88 13.31 15.13
CA THR A 272 -9.01 12.95 13.99
C THR A 272 -7.62 12.53 14.40
N ARG A 273 -7.13 12.94 15.58
CA ARG A 273 -5.79 12.56 16.04
C ARG A 273 -5.60 11.05 15.99
N ARG A 274 -4.47 10.64 15.40
CA ARG A 274 -4.06 9.24 15.31
C ARG A 274 -3.66 8.75 16.70
N LEU A 275 -4.05 7.52 17.03
CA LEU A 275 -3.79 6.91 18.32
C LEU A 275 -2.30 6.58 18.47
N GLU A 276 -1.85 6.57 19.71
CA GLU A 276 -0.56 5.99 20.08
C GLU A 276 -0.85 4.78 20.95
N TRP A 277 -0.33 3.62 20.54
CA TRP A 277 -0.57 2.36 21.20
C TRP A 277 0.28 2.24 22.47
N ALA A 278 -0.22 1.53 23.47
CA ALA A 278 0.62 1.13 24.60
C ALA A 278 1.81 0.30 24.08
N ALA A 279 3.03 0.58 24.54
CA ALA A 279 4.24 -0.10 24.06
C ALA A 279 4.24 -1.62 24.31
N ASP A 280 3.50 -2.07 25.32
CA ASP A 280 3.33 -3.47 25.66
C ASP A 280 2.23 -4.18 24.84
N SER A 281 1.53 -3.46 23.94
CA SER A 281 0.46 -3.99 23.09
C SER A 281 0.86 -5.29 22.41
N PRO A 282 0.10 -6.38 22.60
CA PRO A 282 0.39 -7.68 21.98
C PRO A 282 0.52 -7.61 20.45
N ALA A 283 -0.30 -6.77 19.81
CA ALA A 283 -0.27 -6.62 18.35
C ALA A 283 1.04 -6.00 17.80
N LEU A 284 1.82 -5.30 18.64
CA LEU A 284 3.12 -4.76 18.25
C LEU A 284 4.25 -5.81 18.34
N LYS A 285 3.96 -6.98 18.92
CA LYS A 285 4.91 -8.07 19.12
C LYS A 285 4.63 -9.27 18.20
N ILE A 286 3.77 -9.08 17.19
CA ILE A 286 3.46 -10.12 16.21
C ILE A 286 4.71 -10.44 15.40
N ALA A 287 4.95 -11.73 15.17
CA ALA A 287 6.09 -12.19 14.38
C ALA A 287 6.03 -11.65 12.94
N GLY A 288 7.20 -11.26 12.42
CA GLY A 288 7.36 -10.79 11.04
C GLY A 288 6.92 -9.34 10.78
N LEU A 289 6.68 -8.55 11.83
CA LEU A 289 6.44 -7.11 11.67
C LEU A 289 7.66 -6.44 11.01
N ASP A 290 7.43 -5.79 9.87
CA ASP A 290 8.45 -5.22 8.98
C ASP A 290 8.47 -3.68 8.99
N TYR A 291 7.82 -3.06 9.99
CA TYR A 291 7.79 -1.63 10.22
C TYR A 291 7.56 -1.32 11.70
N GLU A 292 7.88 -0.10 12.13
CA GLU A 292 7.69 0.32 13.52
C GLU A 292 6.22 0.70 13.79
N GLY A 293 5.63 0.13 14.83
CA GLY A 293 4.29 0.51 15.27
C GLY A 293 4.29 1.84 16.02
N ARG A 294 3.23 2.63 15.85
CA ARG A 294 3.05 3.91 16.54
C ARG A 294 2.71 3.69 18.01
N SER A 295 3.73 3.66 18.85
CA SER A 295 3.59 3.44 20.29
C SER A 295 4.06 4.63 21.12
N VAL A 296 3.51 4.75 22.32
CA VAL A 296 4.02 5.71 23.31
C VAL A 296 5.42 5.26 23.74
N PRO A 297 6.42 6.17 23.79
CA PRO A 297 7.76 5.82 24.25
C PRO A 297 7.72 5.17 25.64
N VAL A 298 8.45 4.08 25.82
CA VAL A 298 8.71 3.55 27.16
C VAL A 298 9.66 4.54 27.82
N VAL A 299 9.13 5.43 28.67
CA VAL A 299 9.98 6.25 29.53
C VAL A 299 10.67 5.28 30.48
N PRO A 300 12.02 5.15 30.44
CA PRO A 300 12.72 4.36 31.44
C PRO A 300 12.32 4.93 32.80
N LEU A 301 11.92 4.08 33.74
CA LEU A 301 11.85 4.48 35.13
C LEU A 301 13.23 5.04 35.46
N GLN A 302 13.36 6.36 35.56
CA GLN A 302 14.47 6.93 36.29
C GLN A 302 14.36 6.28 37.66
N GLU A 303 15.38 5.48 38.00
CA GLU A 303 15.58 5.04 39.36
C GLU A 303 15.40 6.28 40.22
N ALA A 304 14.40 6.24 41.09
CA ALA A 304 14.20 7.28 42.08
C ALA A 304 15.46 7.26 42.95
N GLU A 305 16.44 8.06 42.57
CA GLU A 305 17.59 8.35 43.40
C GLU A 305 17.11 9.17 44.59
N SER A 306 17.44 8.63 45.78
CA SER A 306 17.35 9.17 47.15
C SER A 306 15.98 9.27 47.82
#